data_AF-A0A6I9QE16-F1
#
_entry.id   AF-A0A6I9QE16-F1
#
_cell.length_a   1.000
_cell.length_b   1.000
_cell.length_c   1.000
_cell.angle_alpha   90.00
_cell.angle_beta   90.00
_cell.angle_gamma   90.00
#
_symmetry.space_group_name_H-M   'P 1'
#
loop_
_entity.id
_entity.type
_entity.pdbx_description
1 polymer ?
#
loop_
_entity_poly.entity_id
_entity_poly.type
_entity_poly.pdbx_seq_one_letter_code
_entity_poly.pdbx_strand_id
1 'polypeptide(L)'
;MEGMEWKGCVCRIKKCVLDLLSMEEDLIDDDEDSWELMGRDLRLKSTFLYCDLNQVISNATDEHRKALTDLANKLFCNMEELVIGWTVSIFLTDNVYPGILHQSQSVVENRQSTSSSTILPQSPIAT
;
A
#
# COMPACT_ATOMS: atom_id res chain seq x y z
N MET A 1 -22.70 14.99 -30.96
CA MET A 1 -22.60 13.88 -29.97
C MET A 1 -21.50 14.15 -28.94
N GLU A 2 -20.38 14.74 -29.35
CA GLU A 2 -19.20 15.13 -28.56
C GLU A 2 -19.48 15.81 -27.19
N GLY A 3 -20.47 16.70 -27.10
CA GLY A 3 -20.81 17.40 -25.85
C GLY A 3 -21.51 16.55 -24.77
N MET A 4 -22.09 15.39 -25.11
CA MET A 4 -22.69 14.47 -24.14
C MET A 4 -21.65 13.54 -23.51
N GLU A 5 -20.65 13.11 -24.28
CA GLU A 5 -19.57 12.24 -23.80
C GLU A 5 -18.69 12.97 -22.78
N TRP A 6 -18.32 14.21 -23.06
CA TRP A 6 -17.61 15.09 -22.12
C TRP A 6 -18.32 15.20 -20.77
N LYS A 7 -19.64 15.46 -20.78
CA LYS A 7 -20.43 15.58 -19.54
C LYS A 7 -20.43 14.26 -18.76
N GLY A 8 -20.46 13.14 -19.47
CA GLY A 8 -20.33 11.80 -18.88
C GLY A 8 -18.99 11.62 -18.16
N CYS A 9 -17.87 11.99 -18.80
CA CYS A 9 -16.54 11.94 -18.19
C CYS A 9 -16.48 12.79 -16.91
N VAL A 10 -16.94 14.04 -16.97
CA VAL A 10 -16.93 14.92 -15.79
C VAL A 10 -17.75 14.32 -14.64
N CYS A 11 -18.90 13.70 -14.91
CA CYS A 11 -19.70 13.02 -13.89
C CYS A 11 -18.97 11.82 -13.28
N ARG A 12 -18.32 10.99 -14.10
CA ARG A 12 -17.56 9.82 -13.61
C ARG A 12 -16.31 10.22 -12.83
N ILE A 13 -15.59 11.25 -13.28
CA ILE A 13 -14.44 11.82 -12.55
C ILE A 13 -14.89 12.30 -11.17
N LYS A 14 -15.98 13.08 -11.08
CA LYS A 14 -16.50 13.56 -9.80
C LYS A 14 -16.88 12.41 -8.86
N LYS A 15 -17.56 11.39 -9.39
CA LYS A 15 -17.88 10.20 -8.60
C LYS A 15 -16.62 9.49 -8.10
N CYS A 16 -15.63 9.27 -8.98
CA CYS A 16 -14.37 8.63 -8.62
C CYS A 16 -13.65 9.39 -7.50
N VAL A 17 -13.60 10.72 -7.56
CA VAL A 17 -13.01 11.55 -6.49
C VAL A 17 -13.78 11.41 -5.17
N LEU A 18 -15.11 11.38 -5.20
CA LEU A 18 -15.92 11.16 -3.98
C LEU A 18 -15.69 9.76 -3.38
N ASP A 19 -15.64 8.73 -4.22
CA ASP A 19 -15.33 7.36 -3.79
C ASP A 19 -13.94 7.32 -3.12
N LEU A 20 -12.92 7.97 -3.71
CA LEU A 20 -11.57 8.04 -3.16
C LEU A 20 -11.48 8.80 -1.83
N LEU A 21 -12.28 9.85 -1.66
CA LEU A 21 -12.35 10.59 -0.39
C LEU A 21 -13.06 9.77 0.70
N SER A 22 -14.01 8.92 0.31
CA SER A 22 -14.74 8.07 1.26
C SER A 22 -13.91 6.85 1.69
N MET A 23 -12.94 6.42 0.87
CA MET A 23 -12.01 5.34 1.22
C MET A 23 -11.18 5.62 2.49
N GLU A 24 -10.98 6.88 2.89
CA GLU A 24 -10.26 7.21 4.12
C GLU A 24 -10.89 6.55 5.36
N GLU A 25 -12.21 6.44 5.40
CA GLU A 25 -12.93 5.82 6.51
C GLU A 25 -12.78 4.28 6.51
N ASP A 26 -12.71 3.67 5.32
CA ASP A 26 -12.52 2.22 5.14
C ASP A 26 -11.07 1.78 5.39
N LEU A 27 -10.11 2.70 5.26
CA LEU A 27 -8.68 2.51 5.55
C LEU A 27 -8.35 2.32 7.04
N ILE A 28 -9.34 2.41 7.92
CA ILE A 28 -9.14 2.29 9.37
C ILE A 28 -9.32 0.83 9.84
N ASP A 29 -9.92 -0.03 9.01
CA ASP A 29 -10.08 -1.46 9.31
C ASP A 29 -8.81 -2.25 8.94
N ASP A 30 -8.20 -2.89 9.93
CA ASP A 30 -6.87 -3.50 9.90
C ASP A 30 -6.87 -4.93 9.30
N ASP A 31 -7.71 -5.18 8.29
CA ASP A 31 -7.88 -6.50 7.67
C ASP A 31 -7.12 -6.62 6.34
N GLU A 32 -6.07 -7.45 6.31
CA GLU A 32 -5.15 -7.67 5.17
C GLU A 32 -5.90 -7.93 3.84
N ASP A 33 -6.94 -8.78 3.87
CA ASP A 33 -7.75 -9.13 2.70
C ASP A 33 -8.51 -7.90 2.14
N SER A 34 -8.92 -6.99 3.02
CA SER A 34 -9.59 -5.75 2.67
C SER A 34 -8.64 -4.76 1.96
N TRP A 35 -7.37 -4.72 2.37
CA TRP A 35 -6.34 -3.89 1.74
C TRP A 35 -5.96 -4.34 0.33
N GLU A 36 -5.83 -5.66 0.12
CA GLU A 36 -5.56 -6.20 -1.22
C GLU A 36 -6.72 -5.88 -2.18
N LEU A 37 -7.96 -6.08 -1.72
CA LEU A 37 -9.16 -5.80 -2.50
C LEU A 37 -9.24 -4.30 -2.87
N MET A 38 -8.97 -3.42 -1.91
CA MET A 38 -8.94 -1.97 -2.12
C MET A 38 -7.83 -1.55 -3.09
N GLY A 39 -6.63 -2.14 -3.00
CA GLY A 39 -5.56 -1.89 -3.96
C GLY A 39 -5.92 -2.28 -5.39
N ARG A 40 -6.64 -3.39 -5.57
CA ARG A 40 -7.16 -3.83 -6.87
C ARG A 40 -8.25 -2.90 -7.40
N ASP A 41 -9.18 -2.48 -6.55
CA ASP A 41 -10.24 -1.54 -6.92
C ASP A 41 -9.65 -0.17 -7.30
N LEU A 42 -8.67 0.33 -6.55
CA LEU A 42 -7.97 1.57 -6.85
C LEU A 42 -7.27 1.53 -8.22
N ARG A 43 -6.59 0.43 -8.55
CA ARG A 43 -5.98 0.23 -9.88
C ARG A 43 -7.02 0.21 -11.01
N LEU A 44 -8.16 -0.43 -10.78
CA LEU A 44 -9.26 -0.48 -11.74
C LEU A 44 -9.85 0.92 -11.96
N LYS A 45 -10.17 1.65 -10.89
CA LYS A 45 -10.67 3.03 -10.93
C LYS A 45 -9.68 3.96 -11.62
N SER A 46 -8.39 3.83 -11.34
CA SER A 46 -7.33 4.60 -12.00
C SER A 46 -7.35 4.43 -13.52
N THR A 47 -7.57 3.20 -14.02
CA THR A 47 -7.66 2.92 -15.47
C THR A 47 -8.82 3.65 -16.13
N PHE A 48 -10.02 3.60 -15.53
CA PHE A 48 -11.18 4.32 -16.07
C PHE A 48 -11.03 5.83 -15.95
N LEU A 49 -10.46 6.30 -14.85
CA LEU A 49 -10.21 7.71 -14.61
C LEU A 49 -9.21 8.27 -15.62
N TYR A 50 -8.21 7.50 -16.02
CA TYR A 50 -7.27 7.88 -17.08
C TYR A 50 -7.98 8.12 -18.41
N CYS A 51 -8.88 7.21 -18.81
CA CYS A 51 -9.66 7.39 -20.03
C CYS A 51 -10.52 8.66 -19.99
N ASP A 52 -11.22 8.89 -18.88
CA ASP A 52 -12.09 10.06 -18.70
C ASP A 52 -11.28 11.37 -18.66
N LEU A 53 -10.16 11.40 -17.93
CA LEU A 53 -9.27 12.56 -17.85
C LEU A 53 -8.61 12.83 -19.19
N ASN A 54 -8.18 11.80 -19.92
CA ASN A 54 -7.60 11.99 -21.25
C ASN A 54 -8.62 12.59 -22.22
N GLN A 55 -9.89 12.16 -22.17
CA GLN A 55 -10.95 12.76 -22.98
C GLN A 55 -11.22 14.22 -22.55
N VAL A 56 -11.15 14.51 -21.25
CA VAL A 56 -11.30 15.88 -20.71
C VAL A 56 -10.13 16.81 -21.07
N ILE A 57 -8.91 16.29 -21.04
CA ILE A 57 -7.70 17.05 -21.39
C ILE A 57 -7.67 17.32 -22.90
N SER A 58 -8.04 16.33 -23.72
CA SER A 58 -7.99 16.44 -25.18
C SER A 58 -8.97 17.48 -25.74
N ASN A 59 -10.09 17.70 -25.06
CA ASN A 59 -11.11 18.69 -25.46
C ASN A 59 -10.91 20.08 -24.79
N ALA A 60 -9.88 20.25 -23.96
CA ALA A 60 -9.59 21.52 -23.30
C ALA A 60 -8.85 22.50 -24.22
N THR A 61 -9.02 23.81 -23.98
CA THR A 61 -8.20 24.85 -24.63
C THR A 61 -6.73 24.73 -24.22
N ASP A 62 -5.82 25.24 -25.04
CA ASP A 62 -4.38 25.13 -24.80
C ASP A 62 -3.95 25.65 -23.42
N GLU A 63 -4.57 26.72 -22.94
CA GLU A 63 -4.32 27.34 -21.63
C GLU A 63 -4.71 26.40 -20.47
N HIS A 64 -5.85 25.72 -20.59
CA HIS A 64 -6.36 24.83 -19.55
C HIS A 64 -5.79 23.41 -19.66
N ARG A 65 -5.42 22.97 -20.87
CA ARG A 65 -4.90 21.64 -21.14
C ARG A 65 -3.67 21.33 -20.28
N LYS A 66 -2.70 22.25 -20.25
CA LYS A 66 -1.48 22.06 -19.44
C LYS A 66 -1.81 21.90 -17.95
N ALA A 67 -2.64 22.78 -17.40
CA ALA A 67 -3.02 22.72 -15.99
C ALA A 67 -3.76 21.42 -15.63
N LEU A 68 -4.66 20.96 -16.51
CA LEU A 68 -5.37 19.70 -16.33
C LEU A 68 -4.44 18.49 -16.43
N THR A 69 -3.49 18.49 -17.37
CA THR A 69 -2.45 17.45 -17.47
C THR A 69 -1.61 17.39 -16.21
N ASP A 70 -1.14 18.53 -15.70
CA ASP A 70 -0.31 18.58 -14.48
C ASP A 70 -1.08 18.04 -13.26
N LEU A 71 -2.37 18.40 -13.13
CA LEU A 71 -3.24 17.89 -12.07
C LEU A 71 -3.50 16.39 -12.20
N ALA A 72 -3.77 15.91 -13.41
CA ALA A 72 -3.98 14.48 -13.67
C ALA A 72 -2.73 13.67 -13.33
N ASN A 73 -1.56 14.11 -13.78
CA ASN A 73 -0.29 13.45 -13.47
C ASN A 73 -0.06 13.37 -11.96
N LYS A 74 -0.27 14.48 -11.24
CA LYS A 74 -0.12 14.51 -9.78
C LYS A 74 -1.09 13.54 -9.09
N LEU A 75 -2.33 13.47 -9.55
CA LEU A 75 -3.32 12.53 -9.01
C LEU A 75 -2.87 11.08 -9.21
N PHE A 76 -2.41 10.72 -10.41
CA PHE A 76 -1.95 9.36 -10.70
C PHE A 76 -0.67 9.00 -9.93
N CYS A 77 0.27 9.93 -9.78
CA CYS A 77 1.44 9.71 -8.93
C CYS A 77 1.04 9.41 -7.48
N ASN A 78 0.12 10.21 -6.91
CA ASN A 78 -0.36 9.97 -5.54
C ASN A 78 -1.07 8.61 -5.40
N MET A 79 -1.86 8.19 -6.39
CA MET A 79 -2.50 6.87 -6.38
C MET A 79 -1.48 5.73 -6.46
N GLU A 80 -0.43 5.90 -7.28
CA GLU A 80 0.65 4.91 -7.40
C GLU A 80 1.45 4.79 -6.11
N GLU A 81 1.83 5.91 -5.51
CA GLU A 81 2.51 5.95 -4.21
C GLU A 81 1.69 5.25 -3.12
N LEU A 82 0.37 5.45 -3.10
CA LEU A 82 -0.54 4.80 -2.15
C LEU A 82 -0.52 3.27 -2.30
N VAL A 83 -0.67 2.77 -3.54
CA VAL A 83 -0.64 1.33 -3.84
C VAL A 83 0.71 0.71 -3.49
N ILE A 84 1.82 1.39 -3.81
CA ILE A 84 3.17 0.92 -3.49
C ILE A 84 3.36 0.87 -1.96
N GLY A 85 2.99 1.94 -1.26
CA GLY A 85 3.11 2.04 0.19
C GLY A 85 2.39 0.89 0.91
N TRP A 86 1.16 0.57 0.49
CA TRP A 86 0.42 -0.57 1.02
C TRP A 86 1.08 -1.90 0.68
N THR A 87 1.47 -2.12 -0.58
CA THR A 87 2.12 -3.37 -1.01
C THR A 87 3.39 -3.64 -0.20
N VAL A 88 4.20 -2.61 0.04
CA VAL A 88 5.41 -2.72 0.87
C VAL A 88 5.06 -3.02 2.33
N SER A 89 4.03 -2.35 2.88
CA SER A 89 3.62 -2.56 4.27
C SER A 89 3.17 -4.01 4.50
N ILE A 90 2.29 -4.53 3.65
CA ILE A 90 1.81 -5.92 3.67
C ILE A 90 3.00 -6.90 3.55
N PHE A 91 3.88 -6.68 2.58
CA PHE A 91 5.05 -7.54 2.42
C PHE A 91 5.91 -7.61 3.68
N LEU A 92 6.13 -6.48 4.35
CA LEU A 92 6.90 -6.43 5.59
C LEU A 92 6.19 -7.16 6.73
N THR A 93 4.88 -6.95 6.91
CA THR A 93 4.09 -7.58 7.98
C THR A 93 4.03 -9.08 7.86
N ASP A 94 3.92 -9.62 6.64
CA ASP A 94 3.61 -11.05 6.48
C ASP A 94 4.87 -11.89 6.29
N ASN A 95 5.93 -11.30 5.72
CA ASN A 95 7.12 -12.06 5.32
C ASN A 95 8.36 -11.72 6.16
N VAL A 96 8.53 -10.45 6.54
CA VAL A 96 9.79 -9.99 7.16
C VAL A 96 9.71 -10.00 8.68
N TYR A 97 8.68 -9.37 9.26
CA TYR A 97 8.54 -9.28 10.71
C TYR A 97 8.43 -10.63 11.43
N PRO A 98 7.64 -11.61 10.95
CA PRO A 98 7.54 -12.92 11.61
C PRO A 98 8.87 -13.66 11.65
N GLY A 99 9.67 -13.54 10.58
CA GLY A 99 11.00 -14.14 10.51
C GLY A 99 11.97 -13.52 11.52
N ILE A 100 11.97 -12.20 11.67
CA ILE A 100 12.77 -11.49 12.68
C ILE A 100 12.34 -11.90 14.09
N LEU A 101 11.03 -11.97 14.35
CA LEU A 101 10.50 -12.36 15.66
C LEU A 101 10.90 -13.79 16.03
N HIS A 102 10.73 -14.73 15.10
CA HIS A 102 11.10 -16.13 15.30
C HIS A 102 12.61 -16.30 15.58
N GLN A 103 13.46 -15.63 14.80
CA GLN A 103 14.91 -15.66 15.04
C GLN A 103 15.28 -15.05 16.41
N SER A 104 14.65 -13.94 16.79
CA SER A 104 14.89 -13.28 18.07
C SER A 104 14.52 -14.20 19.25
N GLN A 105 13.38 -14.90 19.15
CA GLN A 105 12.96 -15.89 20.15
C GLN A 105 13.94 -17.05 20.27
N SER A 106 14.36 -17.63 19.12
CA SER A 106 15.36 -18.71 19.11
C SER A 106 16.69 -18.28 19.76
N VAL A 107 17.12 -17.04 19.60
CA VAL A 107 18.33 -16.52 20.26
C VAL A 107 18.16 -16.46 21.78
N VAL A 108 17.00 -16.01 22.26
CA VAL A 108 16.69 -15.92 23.70
C VAL A 108 16.65 -17.30 24.34
N GLU A 109 15.99 -18.27 23.72
CA GLU A 109 15.84 -19.64 24.24
C GLU A 109 17.18 -20.40 24.31
N ASN A 110 18.04 -20.25 23.30
CA ASN A 110 19.37 -20.87 23.29
C ASN A 110 20.31 -20.27 24.35
N ARG A 111 20.19 -18.97 24.65
CA ARG A 111 20.94 -18.30 25.73
C ARG A 111 20.56 -18.83 27.12
N GLN A 112 19.30 -19.19 27.34
CA GLN A 112 18.85 -19.74 28.62
C GLN A 112 19.33 -21.19 28.82
N SER A 113 19.35 -22.00 27.75
CA SER A 113 19.83 -23.39 27.79
C SER A 113 21.34 -23.50 28.07
N THR A 114 22.14 -22.54 27.58
CA THR A 114 23.60 -22.51 27.82
C THR A 114 23.98 -22.03 29.23
N SER A 115 23.11 -21.27 29.90
CA SER A 115 23.37 -20.76 31.25
C SER A 115 23.16 -21.82 32.36
N SER A 116 22.49 -22.93 32.06
CA SER A 116 22.20 -24.00 33.04
C SER A 116 23.26 -25.11 33.11
N SER A 117 24.28 -25.08 32.24
CA SER A 117 25.33 -26.10 32.20
C SER A 117 26.68 -25.55 32.70
N THR A 118 26.74 -25.16 33.98
CA THR A 118 28.03 -25.02 34.67
C THR A 118 28.31 -26.31 35.42
N ILE A 119 29.05 -27.21 34.77
CA ILE A 119 29.57 -28.44 35.38
C ILE A 119 30.60 -28.02 36.45
N LEU A 120 30.32 -28.36 37.70
CA LEU A 120 31.25 -28.22 38.82
C LEU A 120 32.58 -28.94 38.51
N PRO A 121 33.75 -28.32 38.73
CA PRO A 121 35.02 -29.00 38.56
C PRO A 121 35.17 -30.07 39.64
N GLN A 122 35.34 -31.33 39.23
CA GLN A 122 35.69 -32.42 40.15
C GLN A 122 37.07 -32.16 40.75
N SER A 123 37.14 -32.18 42.08
CA SER A 123 38.38 -32.05 42.84
C SER A 123 39.31 -33.24 42.56
N PRO A 124 40.63 -33.03 42.46
CA PRO A 124 41.56 -34.12 42.19
C PRO A 124 41.73 -34.99 43.44
N ILE A 125 41.62 -36.31 43.27
CA ILE A 125 41.92 -37.32 44.28
C ILE A 125 43.43 -37.35 44.47
N ALA A 126 43.88 -37.02 45.68
CA ALA A 126 45.25 -37.21 46.12
C ALA A 126 45.40 -38.62 46.72
N THR A 127 46.28 -39.43 46.12
CA THR A 127 47.03 -40.50 46.80
C THR A 127 48.31 -40.78 46.03
#